data_AF-A0A496ZWR4-F1
#
_entry.id   AF-A0A496ZWR4-F1
#
_cell.length_a   1.000
_cell.length_b   1.000
_cell.length_c   1.000
_cell.angle_alpha   90.00
_cell.angle_beta   90.00
_cell.angle_gamma   90.00
#
_symmetry.space_group_name_H-M   'P 1'
#
loop_
_entity.id
_entity.type
_entity.pdbx_description
1 polymer ?
#
loop_
_entity_poly.entity_id
_entity_poly.type
_entity_poly.pdbx_seq_one_letter_code
_entity_poly.pdbx_strand_id
1 'polypeptide(L)'
;MITVEHIQIAAFLGAGLCVGIGAVTTGIGSGIIAGEGAYGIVKQPKANDQLFRTMLIGQAAAQTAGIFALVISMLLIYGRSDAPEGGWYKAAAYLAAGLAMGLGSIGPSLGAGYAGGQACKSIARMPKHGNAIMGNMLIGQALSQTSAIFALVVAFLLMYSIPNQPEGITVGRILVKSVGLIGAGLSIGLGTLGPGTGIGFVAGKANDSMGRFPNQKSNIMRTMFLGAAVSESTAIYSLVISFLLIFAL
;
A
#
# COMPACT_ATOMS: atom_id res chain seq x y z
N MET A 1 -17.48 28.85 15.45
CA MET A 1 -17.32 27.56 16.16
C MET A 1 -17.43 26.45 15.15
N ILE A 2 -16.45 25.56 15.04
CA ILE A 2 -16.64 24.33 14.25
C ILE A 2 -17.56 23.41 15.04
N THR A 3 -18.53 22.81 14.37
CA THR A 3 -19.38 21.77 14.98
C THR A 3 -18.71 20.41 14.80
N VAL A 4 -19.03 19.47 15.69
CA VAL A 4 -18.61 18.06 15.60
C VAL A 4 -18.90 17.46 14.21
N GLU A 5 -19.96 17.95 13.55
CA GLU A 5 -20.37 17.56 12.21
C GLU A 5 -19.29 17.80 11.15
N HIS A 6 -18.52 18.90 11.25
CA HIS A 6 -17.44 19.18 10.28
C HIS A 6 -16.31 18.15 10.37
N ILE A 7 -15.99 17.75 11.61
CA ILE A 7 -15.01 16.70 11.87
C ILE A 7 -15.55 15.35 11.36
N GLN A 8 -16.84 15.06 11.54
CA GLN A 8 -17.49 13.86 11.02
C GLN A 8 -17.48 13.81 9.48
N ILE A 9 -17.85 14.91 8.81
CA ILE A 9 -17.83 15.02 7.35
C ILE A 9 -16.45 14.68 6.80
N ALA A 10 -15.40 15.29 7.36
CA ALA A 10 -14.03 15.09 6.90
C ALA A 10 -13.58 13.62 6.99
N ALA A 11 -14.03 12.89 8.01
CA ALA A 11 -13.69 11.49 8.12
C ALA A 11 -14.58 10.53 7.40
N PHE A 12 -15.88 10.79 7.26
CA PHE A 12 -16.70 9.96 6.38
C PHE A 12 -16.20 10.08 4.94
N LEU A 13 -15.79 11.29 4.53
CA LEU A 13 -15.10 11.51 3.27
C LEU A 13 -13.76 10.75 3.22
N GLY A 14 -12.92 10.92 4.25
CA GLY A 14 -11.63 10.21 4.34
C GLY A 14 -11.78 8.69 4.32
N ALA A 15 -12.76 8.14 5.02
CA ALA A 15 -13.06 6.72 5.11
C ALA A 15 -13.54 6.16 3.76
N GLY A 16 -14.45 6.88 3.09
CA GLY A 16 -14.96 6.50 1.77
C GLY A 16 -13.86 6.53 0.71
N LEU A 17 -13.05 7.59 0.67
CA LEU A 17 -11.90 7.69 -0.24
C LEU A 17 -10.87 6.58 0.05
N CYS A 18 -10.58 6.32 1.33
CA CYS A 18 -9.61 5.31 1.74
C CYS A 18 -9.96 3.91 1.22
N VAL A 19 -11.15 3.42 1.57
CA VAL A 19 -11.58 2.07 1.19
C VAL A 19 -11.89 1.97 -0.30
N GLY A 20 -12.46 3.02 -0.91
CA GLY A 20 -12.77 3.05 -2.33
C GLY A 20 -11.52 2.91 -3.20
N ILE A 21 -10.48 3.71 -2.92
CA ILE A 21 -9.21 3.63 -3.64
C ILE A 21 -8.53 2.28 -3.40
N GLY A 22 -8.45 1.84 -2.13
CA GLY A 22 -7.78 0.58 -1.77
C GLY A 22 -8.45 -0.66 -2.36
N ALA A 23 -9.78 -0.69 -2.42
CA ALA A 23 -10.54 -1.79 -3.01
C ALA A 23 -10.30 -1.89 -4.53
N VAL A 24 -10.30 -0.77 -5.25
CA VAL A 24 -10.05 -0.73 -6.69
C VAL A 24 -8.68 -1.32 -7.02
N THR A 25 -7.63 -0.87 -6.34
CA THR A 25 -6.26 -1.29 -6.68
C THR A 25 -5.94 -2.70 -6.24
N THR A 26 -6.45 -3.13 -5.08
CA THR A 26 -6.34 -4.51 -4.63
C THR A 26 -7.10 -5.47 -5.56
N GLY A 27 -8.27 -5.06 -6.06
CA GLY A 27 -9.04 -5.80 -7.06
C GLY A 27 -8.26 -5.97 -8.36
N ILE A 28 -7.66 -4.89 -8.88
CA ILE A 28 -6.82 -4.95 -10.10
C ILE A 28 -5.61 -5.87 -9.87
N GLY A 29 -4.86 -5.68 -8.77
CA GLY A 29 -3.70 -6.51 -8.45
C GLY A 29 -4.03 -7.99 -8.35
N SER A 30 -5.10 -8.33 -7.64
CA SER A 30 -5.58 -9.72 -7.48
C SER A 30 -6.11 -10.31 -8.80
N GLY A 31 -6.72 -9.48 -9.66
CA GLY A 31 -7.19 -9.85 -10.98
C GLY A 31 -6.05 -10.21 -11.93
N ILE A 32 -4.93 -9.47 -11.90
CA ILE A 32 -3.72 -9.77 -12.68
C ILE A 32 -3.17 -11.16 -12.31
N ILE A 33 -3.10 -11.48 -11.01
CA ILE A 33 -2.64 -12.78 -10.53
C ILE A 33 -3.58 -13.89 -11.02
N ALA A 34 -4.89 -13.70 -10.88
CA ALA A 34 -5.89 -14.65 -11.34
C ALA A 34 -5.82 -14.89 -12.85
N GLY A 35 -5.68 -13.82 -13.65
CA GLY A 35 -5.64 -13.92 -15.11
C GLY A 35 -4.45 -14.75 -15.61
N GLU A 36 -3.24 -14.46 -15.11
CA GLU A 36 -2.04 -15.23 -15.47
C GLU A 36 -2.07 -16.64 -14.84
N GLY A 37 -2.68 -16.81 -13.67
CA GLY A 37 -2.93 -18.12 -13.05
C GLY A 37 -3.82 -19.01 -13.90
N ALA A 38 -4.99 -18.51 -14.31
CA ALA A 38 -5.94 -19.20 -15.15
C ALA A 38 -5.32 -19.56 -16.52
N TYR A 39 -4.63 -18.61 -17.15
CA TYR A 39 -3.89 -18.85 -18.39
C TYR A 39 -2.81 -19.93 -18.21
N GLY A 40 -2.07 -19.87 -17.10
CA GLY A 40 -1.06 -20.86 -16.73
C GLY A 40 -1.62 -22.27 -16.58
N ILE A 41 -2.80 -22.41 -15.95
CA ILE A 41 -3.46 -23.71 -15.74
C ILE A 41 -3.82 -24.36 -17.08
N VAL A 42 -4.37 -23.59 -18.02
CA VAL A 42 -4.71 -24.11 -19.36
C VAL A 42 -3.44 -24.53 -20.12
N LYS A 43 -2.36 -23.74 -20.01
CA LYS A 43 -1.10 -24.04 -20.68
C LYS A 43 -0.35 -25.23 -20.08
N GLN A 44 -0.54 -25.50 -18.79
CA GLN A 44 0.10 -26.60 -18.07
C GLN A 44 -0.87 -27.32 -17.12
N PRO A 45 -1.80 -28.16 -17.65
CA PRO A 45 -2.83 -28.82 -16.83
C PRO A 45 -2.26 -29.73 -15.74
N LYS A 46 -1.07 -30.32 -15.98
CA LYS A 46 -0.38 -31.18 -15.02
C LYS A 46 0.09 -30.44 -13.75
N ALA A 47 0.17 -29.11 -13.80
CA ALA A 47 0.58 -28.28 -12.66
C ALA A 47 -0.61 -27.51 -12.05
N ASN A 48 -1.86 -27.90 -12.35
CA ASN A 48 -3.07 -27.19 -11.93
C ASN A 48 -3.08 -26.88 -10.43
N ASP A 49 -2.95 -27.90 -9.58
CA ASP A 49 -3.04 -27.72 -8.12
C ASP A 49 -1.96 -26.77 -7.59
N GLN A 50 -0.76 -26.85 -8.15
CA GLN A 50 0.35 -25.99 -7.77
C GLN A 50 0.09 -24.54 -8.18
N LEU A 51 -0.35 -24.33 -9.42
CA LEU A 51 -0.69 -22.99 -9.94
C LEU A 51 -1.86 -22.39 -9.18
N PHE A 52 -2.92 -23.16 -8.92
CA PHE A 52 -4.08 -22.72 -8.16
C PHE A 52 -3.68 -22.29 -6.74
N ARG A 53 -2.85 -23.09 -6.04
CA ARG A 53 -2.33 -22.72 -4.72
C ARG A 53 -1.46 -21.46 -4.77
N THR A 54 -0.52 -21.37 -5.71
CA THR A 54 0.33 -20.18 -5.82
C THR A 54 -0.49 -18.92 -6.14
N MET A 55 -1.50 -19.04 -7.01
CA MET A 55 -2.41 -17.95 -7.34
C MET A 55 -3.12 -17.43 -6.09
N LEU A 56 -3.75 -18.32 -5.30
CA LEU A 56 -4.45 -17.93 -4.06
C LEU A 56 -3.51 -17.30 -3.03
N ILE A 57 -2.30 -17.87 -2.86
CA ILE A 57 -1.28 -17.32 -1.96
C ILE A 57 -0.87 -15.91 -2.42
N GLY A 58 -0.61 -15.73 -3.71
CA GLY A 58 -0.25 -14.44 -4.28
C GLY A 58 -1.36 -13.40 -4.14
N GLN A 59 -2.63 -13.80 -4.32
CA GLN A 59 -3.79 -12.93 -4.13
C GLN A 59 -3.96 -12.53 -2.65
N ALA A 60 -3.82 -13.47 -1.72
CA ALA A 60 -3.91 -13.17 -0.30
C ALA A 60 -2.83 -12.14 0.13
N ALA A 61 -1.61 -12.29 -0.38
CA ALA A 61 -0.53 -11.33 -0.12
C ALA A 61 -0.76 -9.96 -0.77
N ALA A 62 -1.34 -9.92 -1.98
CA ALA A 62 -1.68 -8.66 -2.65
C ALA A 62 -2.84 -7.91 -1.95
N GLN A 63 -3.73 -8.63 -1.25
CA GLN A 63 -4.91 -8.06 -0.59
C GLN A 63 -4.63 -7.32 0.72
N THR A 64 -3.44 -7.46 1.30
CA THR A 64 -3.14 -6.86 2.62
C THR A 64 -3.29 -5.34 2.63
N ALA A 65 -2.93 -4.65 1.53
CA ALA A 65 -3.12 -3.20 1.40
C ALA A 65 -4.59 -2.78 1.40
N GLY A 66 -5.47 -3.58 0.78
CA GLY A 66 -6.92 -3.39 0.85
C GLY A 66 -7.47 -3.58 2.26
N ILE A 67 -6.94 -4.55 3.01
CA ILE A 67 -7.29 -4.74 4.42
C ILE A 67 -6.85 -3.53 5.26
N PHE A 68 -5.65 -2.98 5.03
CA PHE A 68 -5.20 -1.77 5.72
C PHE A 68 -6.12 -0.58 5.45
N ALA A 69 -6.54 -0.38 4.20
CA ALA A 69 -7.51 0.65 3.84
C ALA A 69 -8.87 0.44 4.53
N LEU A 70 -9.36 -0.81 4.58
CA LEU A 70 -10.59 -1.15 5.30
C LEU A 70 -10.47 -0.85 6.79
N VAL A 71 -9.35 -1.21 7.43
CA VAL A 71 -9.11 -0.95 8.85
C VAL A 71 -9.09 0.55 9.14
N ILE A 72 -8.37 1.36 8.36
CA ILE A 72 -8.36 2.81 8.52
C ILE A 72 -9.75 3.40 8.30
N SER A 73 -10.49 2.94 7.28
CA SER A 73 -11.87 3.37 7.03
C SER A 73 -12.79 3.07 8.22
N MET A 74 -12.72 1.85 8.77
CA MET A 74 -13.49 1.45 9.95
C MET A 74 -13.13 2.27 11.19
N LEU A 75 -11.84 2.54 11.41
CA LEU A 75 -11.40 3.37 12.53
C LEU A 75 -11.80 4.84 12.36
N LEU A 76 -11.87 5.35 11.13
CA LEU A 76 -12.37 6.69 10.86
C LEU A 76 -13.87 6.79 11.14
N ILE A 77 -14.64 5.74 10.88
CA ILE A 77 -16.10 5.70 11.14
C ILE A 77 -16.39 5.49 12.63
N TYR A 78 -15.74 4.50 13.26
CA TYR A 78 -16.10 4.01 14.60
C TYR A 78 -15.07 4.31 15.69
N GLY A 79 -13.80 4.52 15.33
CA GLY A 79 -12.72 4.78 16.28
C GLY A 79 -12.68 6.22 16.82
N ARG A 80 -13.72 7.00 16.57
CA ARG A 80 -13.87 8.38 17.06
C ARG A 80 -14.31 8.34 18.51
N SER A 81 -13.50 8.88 19.41
CA SER A 81 -14.06 9.43 20.64
C SER A 81 -14.84 10.69 20.24
N ASP A 82 -16.12 10.76 20.62
CA ASP A 82 -17.00 11.92 20.43
C ASP A 82 -16.57 13.14 21.25
N ALA A 83 -15.25 13.39 21.33
CA ALA A 83 -14.71 14.56 21.98
C ALA A 83 -15.04 15.78 21.11
N PRO A 84 -15.83 16.74 21.62
CA PRO A 84 -16.11 18.00 20.91
C PRO A 84 -14.85 18.86 20.69
N GLU A 85 -13.71 18.42 21.21
CA GLU A 85 -12.44 19.10 21.19
C GLU A 85 -11.53 18.57 20.08
N GLY A 86 -11.03 19.48 19.23
CA GLY A 86 -10.09 19.11 18.17
C GLY A 86 -10.08 20.06 16.97
N GLY A 87 -11.17 20.79 16.74
CA GLY A 87 -11.25 21.86 15.75
C GLY A 87 -10.89 21.42 14.32
N TRP A 88 -10.31 22.35 13.55
CA TRP A 88 -9.90 22.11 12.15
C TRP A 88 -8.74 21.13 12.04
N TYR A 89 -7.90 21.01 13.08
CA TYR A 89 -6.75 20.09 13.08
C TYR A 89 -7.19 18.64 12.98
N LYS A 90 -8.17 18.23 13.80
CA LYS A 90 -8.72 16.86 13.72
C LYS A 90 -9.44 16.60 12.41
N ALA A 91 -10.23 17.55 11.92
CA ALA A 91 -10.92 17.39 10.63
C ALA A 91 -9.92 17.14 9.49
N ALA A 92 -8.88 17.97 9.41
CA ALA A 92 -7.82 17.82 8.41
C ALA A 92 -7.04 16.52 8.58
N ALA A 93 -6.69 16.15 9.82
CA ALA A 93 -5.93 14.93 10.12
C ALA A 93 -6.69 13.67 9.71
N TYR A 94 -8.00 13.60 9.95
CA TYR A 94 -8.80 12.44 9.59
C TYR A 94 -8.98 12.28 8.08
N LEU A 95 -9.20 13.39 7.36
CA LEU A 95 -9.19 13.36 5.90
C LEU A 95 -7.83 12.92 5.37
N ALA A 96 -6.75 13.49 5.92
CA ALA A 96 -5.38 13.17 5.55
C ALA A 96 -5.02 11.71 5.81
N ALA A 97 -5.47 11.12 6.92
CA ALA A 97 -5.24 9.71 7.24
C ALA A 97 -5.89 8.78 6.20
N GLY A 98 -7.13 9.09 5.80
CA GLY A 98 -7.83 8.36 4.75
C GLY A 98 -7.10 8.45 3.41
N LEU A 99 -6.64 9.65 3.03
CA LEU A 99 -5.86 9.87 1.81
C LEU A 99 -4.50 9.15 1.84
N ALA A 100 -3.79 9.20 2.97
CA ALA A 100 -2.50 8.55 3.16
C ALA A 100 -2.60 7.06 2.88
N MET A 101 -3.50 6.35 3.56
CA MET A 101 -3.66 4.91 3.38
C MET A 101 -4.31 4.56 2.04
N GLY A 102 -5.33 5.31 1.63
CA GLY A 102 -6.04 5.08 0.37
C GLY A 102 -5.09 5.13 -0.83
N LEU A 103 -4.47 6.28 -1.06
CA LEU A 103 -3.48 6.45 -2.12
C LEU A 103 -2.25 5.58 -1.90
N GLY A 104 -1.85 5.42 -0.64
CA GLY A 104 -0.67 4.66 -0.27
C GLY A 104 -0.75 3.17 -0.60
N SER A 105 -1.96 2.65 -0.81
CA SER A 105 -2.22 1.26 -1.15
C SER A 105 -2.06 0.94 -2.65
N ILE A 106 -2.15 1.95 -3.53
CA ILE A 106 -2.21 1.78 -4.99
C ILE A 106 -0.95 1.10 -5.51
N GLY A 107 0.23 1.68 -5.22
CA GLY A 107 1.50 1.18 -5.75
C GLY A 107 1.79 -0.25 -5.33
N PRO A 108 1.77 -0.55 -4.02
CA PRO A 108 1.98 -1.90 -3.49
C PRO A 108 1.00 -2.93 -4.05
N SER A 109 -0.28 -2.59 -4.20
CA SER A 109 -1.29 -3.51 -4.73
C SER A 109 -1.00 -3.91 -6.18
N LEU A 110 -0.69 -2.92 -7.02
CA LEU A 110 -0.38 -3.15 -8.44
C LEU A 110 0.94 -3.89 -8.61
N GLY A 111 1.95 -3.51 -7.82
CA GLY A 111 3.26 -4.15 -7.81
C GLY A 111 3.20 -5.62 -7.37
N ALA A 112 2.54 -5.89 -6.25
CA ALA A 112 2.34 -7.25 -5.75
C ALA A 112 1.52 -8.11 -6.73
N GLY A 113 0.52 -7.49 -7.39
CA GLY A 113 -0.27 -8.11 -8.45
C GLY A 113 0.58 -8.57 -9.64
N TYR A 114 1.44 -7.68 -10.15
CA TYR A 114 2.35 -8.01 -11.24
C TYR A 114 3.37 -9.09 -10.85
N ALA A 115 3.96 -8.99 -9.66
CA ALA A 115 4.89 -9.99 -9.15
C ALA A 115 4.24 -11.39 -9.08
N GLY A 116 3.02 -11.48 -8.55
CA GLY A 116 2.25 -12.72 -8.46
C GLY A 116 1.81 -13.28 -9.82
N GLY A 117 1.40 -12.42 -10.74
CA GLY A 117 1.04 -12.84 -12.11
C GLY A 117 2.25 -13.42 -12.86
N GLN A 118 3.40 -12.76 -12.80
CA GLN A 118 4.63 -13.29 -13.40
C GLN A 118 5.10 -14.58 -12.73
N ALA A 119 4.90 -14.74 -11.42
CA ALA A 119 5.17 -16.00 -10.74
C ALA A 119 4.32 -17.14 -11.31
N CYS A 120 3.00 -16.96 -11.42
CA CYS A 120 2.10 -17.96 -12.01
C CYS A 120 2.54 -18.31 -13.44
N LYS A 121 2.83 -17.31 -14.26
CA LYS A 121 3.32 -17.49 -15.64
C LYS A 121 4.64 -18.25 -15.72
N SER A 122 5.53 -18.05 -14.76
CA SER A 122 6.82 -18.76 -14.67
C SER A 122 6.67 -20.19 -14.18
N ILE A 123 5.80 -20.43 -13.19
CA ILE A 123 5.49 -21.78 -12.71
C ILE A 123 4.85 -22.61 -13.81
N ALA A 124 3.94 -22.03 -14.61
CA ALA A 124 3.35 -22.72 -15.75
C ALA A 124 4.40 -23.17 -16.78
N ARG A 125 5.47 -22.37 -16.96
CA ARG A 125 6.61 -22.71 -17.83
C ARG A 125 7.53 -23.76 -17.20
N MET A 126 7.80 -23.65 -15.90
CA MET A 126 8.77 -24.52 -15.22
C MET A 126 8.26 -25.01 -13.84
N PRO A 127 7.30 -25.95 -13.80
CA PRO A 127 6.65 -26.38 -12.55
C PRO A 127 7.63 -26.98 -11.52
N LYS A 128 8.68 -27.66 -11.99
CA LYS A 128 9.72 -28.27 -11.16
C LYS A 128 10.42 -27.28 -10.22
N HIS A 129 10.47 -26.00 -10.58
CA HIS A 129 11.06 -24.95 -9.74
C HIS A 129 10.01 -24.06 -9.06
N GLY A 130 8.75 -24.49 -9.02
CA GLY A 130 7.66 -23.63 -8.55
C GLY A 130 7.79 -23.20 -7.09
N ASN A 131 8.33 -24.03 -6.19
CA ASN A 131 8.58 -23.62 -4.81
C ASN A 131 9.60 -22.47 -4.70
N ALA A 132 10.63 -22.48 -5.55
CA ALA A 132 11.63 -21.43 -5.57
C ALA A 132 11.05 -20.12 -6.13
N ILE A 133 10.22 -20.22 -7.18
CA ILE A 133 9.54 -19.07 -7.79
C ILE A 133 8.51 -18.48 -6.82
N MET A 134 7.72 -19.32 -6.16
CA MET A 134 6.77 -18.89 -5.13
C MET A 134 7.47 -18.21 -3.95
N GLY A 135 8.62 -18.73 -3.50
CA GLY A 135 9.43 -18.07 -2.49
C GLY A 135 9.89 -16.67 -2.93
N ASN A 136 10.36 -16.53 -4.17
CA ASN A 136 10.75 -15.22 -4.70
C ASN A 136 9.56 -14.27 -4.85
N MET A 137 8.41 -14.76 -5.31
CA MET A 137 7.17 -14.01 -5.36
C MET A 137 6.82 -13.42 -4.00
N LEU A 138 6.81 -14.23 -2.95
CA LEU A 138 6.47 -13.79 -1.60
C LEU A 138 7.46 -12.75 -1.07
N ILE A 139 8.76 -12.94 -1.32
CA ILE A 139 9.78 -11.93 -0.95
C ILE A 139 9.51 -10.61 -1.68
N GLY A 140 9.29 -10.66 -3.00
CA GLY A 140 9.02 -9.48 -3.81
C GLY A 140 7.73 -8.76 -3.42
N GLN A 141 6.66 -9.51 -3.12
CA GLN A 141 5.41 -8.96 -2.62
C GLN A 141 5.60 -8.33 -1.24
N ALA A 142 6.34 -8.99 -0.33
CA ALA A 142 6.63 -8.43 0.99
C ALA A 142 7.40 -7.10 0.90
N LEU A 143 8.40 -7.02 0.01
CA LEU A 143 9.14 -5.77 -0.24
C LEU A 143 8.24 -4.70 -0.86
N SER A 144 7.38 -5.04 -1.83
CA SER A 144 6.44 -4.08 -2.43
C SER A 144 5.43 -3.54 -1.42
N GLN A 145 5.07 -4.33 -0.41
CA GLN A 145 4.12 -3.95 0.65
C GLN A 145 4.71 -3.06 1.75
N THR A 146 6.04 -2.87 1.85
CA THR A 146 6.61 -1.98 2.88
C THR A 146 6.11 -0.55 2.73
N SER A 147 5.93 -0.09 1.50
CA SER A 147 5.41 1.25 1.23
C SER A 147 3.96 1.41 1.71
N ALA A 148 3.13 0.36 1.66
CA ALA A 148 1.79 0.37 2.25
C ALA A 148 1.84 0.48 3.78
N ILE A 149 2.81 -0.17 4.42
CA ILE A 149 3.02 -0.06 5.87
C ILE A 149 3.42 1.36 6.26
N PHE A 150 4.26 2.04 5.48
CA PHE A 150 4.60 3.44 5.75
C PHE A 150 3.37 4.35 5.70
N ALA A 151 2.52 4.18 4.68
CA ALA A 151 1.26 4.90 4.58
C ALA A 151 0.31 4.61 5.75
N LEU A 152 0.23 3.34 6.18
CA LEU A 152 -0.56 2.92 7.33
C LEU A 152 -0.07 3.57 8.63
N VAL A 153 1.25 3.59 8.86
CA VAL A 153 1.86 4.22 10.04
C VAL A 153 1.53 5.71 10.07
N VAL A 154 1.70 6.43 8.95
CA VAL A 154 1.35 7.85 8.87
C VAL A 154 -0.14 8.08 9.11
N ALA A 155 -1.02 7.22 8.58
CA ALA A 155 -2.45 7.30 8.85
C ALA A 155 -2.75 7.18 10.35
N PHE A 156 -2.12 6.22 11.06
CA PHE A 156 -2.26 6.10 12.50
C PHE A 156 -1.75 7.32 13.26
N LEU A 157 -0.59 7.86 12.89
CA LEU A 157 -0.05 9.07 13.52
C LEU A 157 -0.96 10.28 13.33
N LEU A 158 -1.55 10.45 12.15
CA LEU A 158 -2.53 11.50 11.89
C LEU A 158 -3.80 11.31 12.74
N MET A 159 -4.25 10.08 12.93
CA MET A 159 -5.45 9.80 13.73
C MET A 159 -5.26 9.99 15.23
N TYR A 160 -4.06 9.67 15.75
CA TYR A 160 -3.85 9.52 17.20
C TYR A 160 -2.79 10.44 17.81
N SER A 161 -1.90 11.04 17.00
CA SER A 161 -0.81 11.88 17.52
C SER A 161 -1.04 13.38 17.37
N ILE A 162 -2.15 13.81 16.74
CA ILE A 162 -2.44 15.23 16.53
C ILE A 162 -3.09 15.83 17.79
N PRO A 163 -2.48 16.87 18.39
CA PRO A 163 -3.04 17.51 19.58
C PRO A 163 -4.31 18.29 19.26
N ASN A 164 -5.15 18.50 20.29
CA ASN A 164 -6.33 19.35 20.18
C ASN A 164 -5.91 20.79 19.82
N GLN A 165 -6.76 21.45 19.03
CA GLN A 165 -6.54 22.83 18.61
C GLN A 165 -6.52 23.78 19.83
N PRO A 166 -5.44 24.57 20.04
CA PRO A 166 -5.39 25.57 21.10
C PRO A 166 -6.46 26.65 20.96
N GLU A 167 -6.88 27.26 22.07
CA GLU A 167 -7.75 28.43 22.06
C GLU A 167 -6.98 29.72 21.76
N GLY A 168 -7.60 30.72 21.13
CA GLY A 168 -7.02 32.05 20.91
C GLY A 168 -6.00 32.20 19.78
N ILE A 169 -5.83 31.18 18.92
CA ILE A 169 -4.93 31.24 17.75
C ILE A 169 -5.54 31.92 16.53
N THR A 170 -4.71 32.67 15.80
CA THR A 170 -5.06 33.31 14.52
C THR A 170 -5.47 32.27 13.48
N VAL A 171 -6.49 32.60 12.66
CA VAL A 171 -6.96 31.78 11.53
C VAL A 171 -5.83 31.34 10.62
N GLY A 172 -4.83 32.19 10.37
CA GLY A 172 -3.65 31.85 9.56
C GLY A 172 -2.87 30.65 10.11
N ARG A 173 -2.65 30.58 11.43
CA ARG A 173 -1.93 29.45 12.06
C ARG A 173 -2.74 28.17 12.00
N ILE A 174 -4.08 28.29 12.14
CA ILE A 174 -4.99 27.16 12.01
C ILE A 174 -4.88 26.56 10.60
N LEU A 175 -4.89 27.41 9.58
CA LEU A 175 -4.83 26.98 8.19
C LEU A 175 -3.49 26.31 7.87
N VAL A 176 -2.37 26.91 8.29
CA VAL A 176 -1.02 26.36 8.05
C VAL A 176 -0.90 24.95 8.61
N LYS A 177 -1.29 24.73 9.86
CA LYS A 177 -1.21 23.39 10.46
C LYS A 177 -2.17 22.41 9.79
N SER A 178 -3.42 22.80 9.53
CA SER A 178 -4.43 21.94 8.89
C SER A 178 -4.02 21.49 7.49
N VAL A 179 -3.56 22.44 6.66
CA VAL A 179 -3.08 22.15 5.30
C VAL A 179 -1.79 21.33 5.35
N GLY A 180 -0.90 21.60 6.32
CA GLY A 180 0.30 20.79 6.56
C GLY A 180 -0.03 19.32 6.84
N LEU A 181 -1.07 19.03 7.63
CA LEU A 181 -1.53 17.67 7.91
C LEU A 181 -2.06 16.96 6.66
N ILE A 182 -2.83 17.66 5.83
CA ILE A 182 -3.27 17.13 4.52
C ILE A 182 -2.06 16.88 3.61
N GLY A 183 -1.10 17.81 3.59
CA GLY A 183 0.16 17.66 2.87
C GLY A 183 0.96 16.43 3.32
N ALA A 184 0.95 16.13 4.63
CA ALA A 184 1.59 14.92 5.16
C ALA A 184 0.93 13.64 4.61
N GLY A 185 -0.41 13.58 4.64
CA GLY A 185 -1.12 12.42 4.10
C GLY A 185 -0.91 12.24 2.59
N LEU A 186 -0.92 13.33 1.82
CA LEU A 186 -0.66 13.30 0.38
C LEU A 186 0.78 12.93 0.04
N SER A 187 1.76 13.44 0.79
CA SER A 187 3.18 13.18 0.59
C SER A 187 3.48 11.68 0.64
N ILE A 188 3.06 10.99 1.71
CA ILE A 188 3.24 9.54 1.80
C ILE A 188 2.32 8.79 0.83
N GLY A 189 1.05 9.18 0.71
CA GLY A 189 0.08 8.45 -0.10
C GLY A 189 0.46 8.40 -1.58
N LEU A 190 0.90 9.52 -2.15
CA LEU A 190 1.39 9.57 -3.53
C LEU A 190 2.84 9.07 -3.64
N GLY A 191 3.64 9.27 -2.59
CA GLY A 191 5.05 8.88 -2.56
C GLY A 191 5.29 7.37 -2.65
N THR A 192 4.36 6.55 -2.17
CA THR A 192 4.49 5.09 -2.18
C THR A 192 4.06 4.45 -3.50
N LEU A 193 3.45 5.22 -4.42
CA LEU A 193 3.03 4.74 -5.74
C LEU A 193 4.20 4.19 -6.55
N GLY A 194 5.27 4.97 -6.66
CA GLY A 194 6.46 4.62 -7.44
C GLY A 194 7.18 3.40 -6.87
N PRO A 195 7.59 3.41 -5.59
CA PRO A 195 8.26 2.29 -4.93
C PRO A 195 7.46 1.00 -4.94
N GLY A 196 6.19 1.06 -4.55
CA GLY A 196 5.33 -0.13 -4.51
C GLY A 196 5.21 -0.79 -5.87
N THR A 197 4.96 -0.01 -6.94
CA THR A 197 4.91 -0.54 -8.31
C THR A 197 6.26 -1.00 -8.83
N GLY A 198 7.32 -0.21 -8.60
CA GLY A 198 8.69 -0.48 -9.06
C GLY A 198 9.27 -1.75 -8.47
N ILE A 199 9.13 -1.96 -7.16
CA ILE A 199 9.57 -3.18 -6.48
C ILE A 199 8.82 -4.39 -7.02
N GLY A 200 7.50 -4.28 -7.17
CA GLY A 200 6.69 -5.33 -7.75
C GLY A 200 7.10 -5.68 -9.19
N PHE A 201 7.47 -4.67 -9.99
CA PHE A 201 7.99 -4.88 -11.34
C PHE A 201 9.33 -5.63 -11.33
N VAL A 202 10.28 -5.20 -10.50
CA VAL A 202 11.58 -5.86 -10.34
C VAL A 202 11.39 -7.32 -9.88
N ALA A 203 10.52 -7.56 -8.91
CA ALA A 203 10.16 -8.90 -8.44
C ALA A 203 9.52 -9.76 -9.53
N GLY A 204 8.59 -9.20 -10.31
CA GLY A 204 7.97 -9.88 -11.44
C GLY A 204 8.98 -10.25 -12.53
N LYS A 205 9.95 -9.38 -12.83
CA LYS A 205 11.04 -9.70 -13.77
C LYS A 205 12.01 -10.74 -13.21
N ALA A 206 12.25 -10.74 -11.90
CA ALA A 206 13.00 -11.80 -11.23
C ALA A 206 12.26 -13.15 -11.33
N ASN A 207 10.94 -13.17 -11.12
CA ASN A 207 10.09 -14.36 -11.32
C ASN A 207 10.13 -14.86 -12.77
N ASP A 208 10.01 -13.97 -13.77
CA ASP A 208 10.14 -14.34 -15.19
C ASP A 208 11.51 -14.95 -15.50
N SER A 209 12.58 -14.34 -14.97
CA SER A 209 13.96 -14.80 -15.16
C SER A 209 14.22 -16.15 -14.51
N MET A 210 13.70 -16.39 -13.29
CA MET A 210 13.82 -17.68 -12.61
C MET A 210 13.15 -18.82 -13.37
N GLY A 211 12.04 -18.53 -14.07
CA GLY A 211 11.37 -19.52 -14.93
C GLY A 211 12.16 -19.86 -16.21
N ARG A 212 13.08 -19.00 -16.65
CA ARG A 212 13.93 -19.22 -17.83
C ARG A 212 15.32 -19.75 -17.47
N PHE A 213 15.88 -19.28 -16.36
CA PHE A 213 17.26 -19.53 -15.92
C PHE A 213 17.31 -19.94 -14.44
N PRO A 214 16.75 -21.10 -14.05
CA PRO A 214 16.66 -21.51 -12.65
C PRO A 214 18.02 -21.67 -11.97
N ASN A 215 19.06 -22.00 -12.74
CA ASN A 215 20.43 -22.17 -12.23
C ASN A 215 21.09 -20.83 -11.82
N GLN A 216 20.53 -19.68 -12.25
CA GLN A 216 21.06 -18.35 -11.95
C GLN A 216 20.32 -17.66 -10.79
N LYS A 217 19.57 -18.41 -9.98
CA LYS A 217 18.75 -17.88 -8.87
C LYS A 217 19.52 -16.89 -7.98
N SER A 218 20.72 -17.22 -7.53
CA SER A 218 21.50 -16.37 -6.62
C SER A 218 21.75 -14.98 -7.21
N ASN A 219 22.17 -14.91 -8.48
CA ASN A 219 22.44 -13.66 -9.17
C ASN A 219 21.13 -12.86 -9.38
N ILE A 220 20.05 -13.53 -9.80
CA ILE A 220 18.73 -12.90 -9.98
C ILE A 220 18.25 -12.28 -8.67
N MET A 221 18.33 -13.01 -7.55
CA MET A 221 17.89 -12.51 -6.24
C MET A 221 18.70 -11.28 -5.81
N ARG A 222 20.03 -11.32 -5.96
CA ARG A 222 20.90 -10.18 -5.59
C ARG A 222 20.55 -8.92 -6.38
N THR A 223 20.35 -9.05 -7.68
CA THR A 223 19.92 -7.94 -8.53
C THR A 223 18.52 -7.46 -8.17
N MET A 224 17.59 -8.36 -7.84
CA MET A 224 16.25 -8.00 -7.38
C MET A 224 16.31 -7.17 -6.10
N PHE A 225 17.05 -7.60 -5.09
CA PHE A 225 17.19 -6.87 -3.83
C PHE A 225 17.84 -5.50 -4.02
N LEU A 226 18.89 -5.41 -4.84
CA LEU A 226 19.52 -4.13 -5.14
C LEU A 226 18.53 -3.18 -5.83
N GLY A 227 17.81 -3.64 -6.85
CA GLY A 227 16.82 -2.84 -7.55
C GLY A 227 15.66 -2.41 -6.64
N ALA A 228 15.19 -3.32 -5.78
CA ALA A 228 14.14 -3.02 -4.82
C ALA A 228 14.58 -1.98 -3.77
N ALA A 229 15.78 -2.12 -3.22
CA ALA A 229 16.32 -1.19 -2.23
C ALA A 229 16.49 0.22 -2.80
N VAL A 230 17.00 0.35 -4.02
CA VAL A 230 17.11 1.65 -4.69
C VAL A 230 15.73 2.25 -4.98
N SER A 231 14.78 1.43 -5.43
CA SER A 231 13.41 1.87 -5.69
C SER A 231 12.70 2.38 -4.43
N GLU A 232 12.98 1.79 -3.26
CA GLU A 232 12.32 2.15 -1.99
C GLU A 232 12.71 3.53 -1.45
N SER A 233 13.88 4.06 -1.84
CA SER A 233 14.41 5.34 -1.33
C SER A 233 13.42 6.51 -1.46
N THR A 234 12.63 6.55 -2.52
CA THR A 234 11.67 7.64 -2.75
C THR A 234 10.47 7.60 -1.80
N ALA A 235 10.04 6.41 -1.34
CA ALA A 235 9.03 6.29 -0.28
C ALA A 235 9.56 6.81 1.05
N ILE A 236 10.84 6.59 1.33
CA ILE A 236 11.49 7.10 2.55
C ILE A 236 11.53 8.64 2.54
N TYR A 237 11.81 9.27 1.40
CA TYR A 237 11.77 10.74 1.30
C TYR A 237 10.37 11.28 1.60
N SER A 238 9.33 10.68 1.01
CA SER A 238 7.95 11.03 1.28
C SER A 238 7.54 10.81 2.74
N LEU A 239 8.03 9.73 3.37
CA LEU A 239 7.81 9.43 4.79
C LEU A 239 8.44 10.49 5.69
N VAL A 240 9.69 10.87 5.41
CA VAL A 240 10.42 11.92 6.16
C VAL A 240 9.66 13.24 6.07
N ILE A 241 9.25 13.67 4.86
CA ILE A 241 8.46 14.90 4.70
C ILE A 241 7.14 14.81 5.46
N SER A 242 6.47 13.66 5.44
CA SER A 242 5.22 13.47 6.19
C SER A 242 5.43 13.63 7.70
N PHE A 243 6.51 13.06 8.25
CA PHE A 243 6.86 13.22 9.67
C PHE A 243 7.21 14.65 10.01
N LEU A 244 7.97 15.36 9.16
CA LEU A 244 8.28 16.77 9.39
C LEU A 244 7.00 17.63 9.41
N LEU A 245 6.05 17.37 8.50
CA LEU A 245 4.78 18.09 8.48
C LEU A 245 3.89 17.80 9.72
N ILE A 246 3.94 16.57 10.23
CA ILE A 246 3.18 16.18 11.43
C ILE A 246 3.79 16.78 12.70
N PHE A 247 5.11 16.68 12.88
CA PHE A 247 5.77 16.93 14.17
C PHE A 247 6.57 18.23 14.25
N ALA A 248 7.08 18.77 13.13
CA ALA A 248 7.94 19.94 13.15
C ALA A 248 7.21 21.28 12.93
N LEU A 249 5.95 21.24 12.45
CA LEU A 249 5.10 22.42 12.20
C LEU A 249 4.11 22.73 13.34
#